data_AF-A0A1F8TUB1-F1
#
_entry.id   AF-A0A1F8TUB1-F1
#
_cell.length_a   1.000
_cell.length_b   1.000
_cell.length_c   1.000
_cell.angle_alpha   90.00
_cell.angle_beta   90.00
_cell.angle_gamma   90.00
#
_symmetry.space_group_name_H-M   'P 1'
#
loop_
_entity.id
_entity.type
_entity.pdbx_description
1 polymer ?
#
loop_
_entity_poly.entity_id
_entity_poly.type
_entity_poly.pdbx_seq_one_letter_code
_entity_poly.pdbx_strand_id
1 'polypeptide(L)'
;MDSIHLTVDSFIVLITTDHISDEAALRQVIHSPVRYVGMIGSSHKCQTILAHLRADKISEEVLARVYAPVGLALGGPTPEEIAVSILAEIIAVQRGGRAANRF
;
A
#
# COMPACT_ATOMS: atom_id res chain seq x y z
N MET A 1 -16.26 2.07 -17.40
CA MET A 1 -14.90 2.29 -16.86
C MET A 1 -13.98 1.41 -17.66
N ASP A 2 -13.03 2.00 -18.38
CA ASP A 2 -12.02 1.25 -19.12
C ASP A 2 -11.24 0.37 -18.14
N SER A 3 -11.03 -0.89 -18.51
CA SER A 3 -10.30 -1.84 -17.69
C SER A 3 -8.82 -1.43 -17.64
N ILE A 4 -8.33 -1.02 -16.47
CA ILE A 4 -6.91 -0.77 -16.25
C ILE A 4 -6.18 -2.12 -16.26
N HIS A 5 -5.30 -2.33 -17.24
CA HIS A 5 -4.51 -3.55 -17.35
C HIS A 5 -3.33 -3.52 -16.36
N LEU A 6 -3.47 -4.24 -15.25
CA LEU A 6 -2.44 -4.35 -14.21
C LEU A 6 -1.45 -5.48 -14.54
N THR A 7 -0.16 -5.16 -14.45
CA THR A 7 0.93 -6.11 -14.72
C THR A 7 1.89 -6.19 -13.54
N VAL A 8 2.86 -7.11 -13.61
CA VAL A 8 3.93 -7.25 -12.62
C VAL A 8 4.87 -6.03 -12.53
N ASP A 9 4.82 -5.13 -13.51
CA ASP A 9 5.59 -3.88 -13.54
C ASP A 9 4.74 -2.67 -13.13
N SER A 10 3.47 -2.89 -12.79
CA SER A 10 2.60 -1.87 -12.21
C SER A 10 2.87 -1.73 -10.71
N PHE A 11 2.80 -0.49 -10.21
CA PHE A 11 2.91 -0.12 -8.80
C PHE A 11 1.67 0.68 -8.43
N ILE A 12 0.98 0.28 -7.35
CA ILE A 12 -0.25 0.93 -6.92
C ILE A 12 -0.02 1.62 -5.59
N VAL A 13 -0.49 2.86 -5.47
CA VAL A 13 -0.57 3.59 -4.20
C VAL A 13 -2.01 4.03 -3.99
N LEU A 14 -2.58 3.65 -2.85
CA LEU A 14 -3.93 4.02 -2.43
C LEU A 14 -3.83 5.27 -1.56
N ILE A 15 -4.35 6.37 -2.11
CA ILE A 15 -4.37 7.69 -1.46
C ILE A 15 -5.79 8.23 -1.56
N THR A 16 -6.57 8.04 -0.51
CA THR A 16 -7.90 8.65 -0.38
C THR A 16 -8.02 9.42 0.94
N THR A 17 -9.07 10.24 1.04
CA THR A 17 -9.33 11.07 2.22
C THR A 17 -9.98 10.32 3.37
N ASP A 18 -10.49 9.11 3.14
CA ASP A 18 -11.28 8.37 4.12
C ASP A 18 -10.89 6.88 4.21
N HIS A 19 -11.28 6.24 5.32
CA HIS A 19 -10.91 4.85 5.60
C HIS A 19 -11.62 3.84 4.68
N ILE A 20 -12.87 4.13 4.33
CA ILE A 20 -13.75 3.21 3.63
C ILE A 20 -13.28 3.06 2.19
N SER A 21 -12.91 4.17 1.56
CA SER A 21 -12.42 4.19 0.18
C SER A 21 -11.09 3.44 0.03
N ASP A 22 -10.11 3.64 0.91
CA ASP A 22 -8.84 2.91 0.84
C ASP A 22 -9.00 1.41 1.08
N GLU A 23 -9.83 1.02 2.04
CA GLU A 23 -10.12 -0.40 2.30
C GLU A 23 -10.82 -1.05 1.10
N ALA A 24 -11.83 -0.39 0.54
CA ALA A 24 -12.55 -0.89 -0.63
C ALA A 24 -11.62 -1.01 -1.86
N ALA A 25 -10.76 -0.02 -2.10
CA ALA A 25 -9.77 -0.07 -3.18
C ALA A 25 -8.74 -1.17 -2.94
N LEU A 26 -8.25 -1.33 -1.71
CA LEU A 26 -7.31 -2.38 -1.34
C LEU A 26 -7.88 -3.77 -1.66
N ARG A 27 -9.13 -4.02 -1.29
CA ARG A 27 -9.82 -5.29 -1.58
C ARG A 27 -9.87 -5.63 -3.07
N GLN A 28 -9.98 -4.62 -3.94
CA GLN A 28 -10.00 -4.84 -5.38
C GLN A 28 -8.62 -5.21 -5.95
N VAL A 29 -7.54 -4.69 -5.36
CA VAL A 29 -6.19 -4.82 -5.93
C VAL A 29 -5.28 -5.81 -5.18
N ILE A 30 -5.66 -6.28 -3.99
CA ILE A 30 -4.77 -7.08 -3.13
C ILE A 30 -4.37 -8.43 -3.75
N HIS A 31 -5.23 -8.99 -4.61
CA HIS A 31 -4.95 -10.22 -5.36
C HIS A 31 -4.39 -9.97 -6.77
N SER A 32 -4.16 -8.71 -7.15
CA SER A 32 -3.64 -8.37 -8.47
C SER A 32 -2.17 -8.83 -8.64
N PRO A 33 -1.69 -8.98 -9.90
CA PRO A 33 -0.33 -9.42 -10.18
C PRO A 33 0.74 -8.35 -9.88
N VAL A 34 0.34 -7.16 -9.38
CA VAL A 34 1.26 -6.04 -9.17
C VAL A 34 2.34 -6.37 -8.15
N ARG A 35 3.53 -5.78 -8.35
CA ARG A 35 4.68 -5.99 -7.46
C ARG A 35 4.56 -5.27 -6.13
N TYR A 36 3.74 -4.23 -6.10
CA TYR A 36 3.66 -3.30 -4.98
C TYR A 36 2.25 -2.73 -4.83
N VAL A 37 1.73 -2.79 -3.60
CA VAL A 37 0.51 -2.11 -3.19
C VAL A 37 0.83 -1.33 -1.92
N GLY A 38 0.88 -0.01 -2.02
CA GLY A 38 1.06 0.90 -0.89
C GLY A 38 -0.26 1.54 -0.47
N MET A 39 -0.48 1.74 0.81
CA MET A 39 -1.65 2.44 1.35
C MET A 39 -1.24 3.56 2.31
N ILE A 40 -1.78 4.76 2.09
CA ILE A 40 -1.58 5.88 3.00
C ILE A 40 -2.45 5.75 4.26
N GLY A 41 -1.91 6.19 5.39
CA GLY A 41 -2.67 6.26 6.62
C GLY A 41 -1.81 6.34 7.87
N SER A 42 -2.43 6.66 8.99
CA SER A 42 -1.79 6.45 10.30
C SER A 42 -1.59 4.96 10.57
N SER A 43 -0.66 4.62 11.45
CA SER A 43 -0.46 3.22 11.88
C SER A 43 -1.75 2.61 12.43
N HIS A 44 -2.55 3.39 13.16
CA HIS A 44 -3.85 2.96 13.66
C HIS A 44 -4.83 2.62 12.52
N LYS A 45 -4.95 3.50 11.51
CA LYS A 45 -5.77 3.23 10.31
C LYS A 45 -5.38 1.91 9.65
N CYS A 46 -4.07 1.71 9.45
CA CYS A 46 -3.53 0.53 8.79
C CYS A 46 -3.84 -0.75 9.57
N GLN A 47 -3.71 -0.72 10.90
CA GLN A 47 -4.04 -1.85 11.77
C GLN A 47 -5.53 -2.20 11.79
N THR A 48 -6.41 -1.20 11.79
CA THR A 48 -7.86 -1.42 11.69
C THR A 48 -8.23 -2.13 10.39
N ILE A 49 -7.73 -1.63 9.26
CA ILE A 49 -7.97 -2.25 7.95
C ILE A 49 -7.41 -3.67 7.90
N LEU A 50 -6.18 -3.90 8.40
CA LEU A 50 -5.59 -5.23 8.50
C LEU A 50 -6.48 -6.21 9.28
N ALA A 51 -7.06 -5.77 10.41
CA ALA A 51 -7.97 -6.59 11.18
C ALA A 51 -9.24 -6.96 10.39
N HIS A 52 -9.81 -6.02 9.63
CA HIS A 52 -10.96 -6.31 8.76
C HIS A 52 -10.61 -7.30 7.66
N LEU A 53 -9.47 -7.12 6.97
CA LEU A 53 -9.04 -8.05 5.91
C LEU A 53 -8.79 -9.47 6.46
N ARG A 54 -8.25 -9.60 7.68
CA ARG A 54 -8.11 -10.89 8.37
C ARG A 54 -9.45 -11.52 8.71
N ALA A 55 -10.43 -10.73 9.16
CA ALA A 55 -11.78 -11.21 9.41
C ALA A 55 -12.44 -11.77 8.14
N ASP A 56 -12.10 -11.20 6.98
CA ASP A 56 -12.53 -11.70 5.66
C ASP A 56 -11.70 -12.88 5.14
N LYS A 57 -10.82 -13.44 5.97
CA LYS A 57 -10.00 -14.62 5.69
C LYS A 57 -9.00 -14.43 4.54
N ILE A 58 -8.54 -13.20 4.30
CA ILE A 58 -7.38 -12.98 3.44
C ILE A 58 -6.15 -13.56 4.15
N SER A 59 -5.34 -14.33 3.41
CA SER A 59 -4.19 -15.01 3.97
C SER A 59 -3.05 -14.06 4.34
N GLU A 60 -2.25 -14.41 5.35
CA GLU A 60 -1.13 -13.59 5.80
C GLU A 60 -0.10 -13.37 4.68
N GLU A 61 0.07 -14.33 3.76
CA GLU A 61 0.98 -14.19 2.61
C GLU A 61 0.52 -13.10 1.64
N VAL A 62 -0.80 -12.94 1.47
CA VAL A 62 -1.38 -11.88 0.65
C VAL A 62 -1.29 -10.54 1.36
N LEU A 63 -1.59 -10.51 2.67
CA LEU A 63 -1.50 -9.31 3.50
C LEU A 63 -0.07 -8.76 3.56
N ALA A 64 0.93 -9.64 3.71
CA ALA A 64 2.34 -9.27 3.78
C ALA A 64 2.90 -8.61 2.49
N ARG A 65 2.11 -8.54 1.41
CA ARG A 65 2.46 -7.80 0.19
C ARG A 65 2.11 -6.31 0.25
N VAL A 66 1.30 -5.89 1.23
CA VAL A 66 0.81 -4.52 1.36
C VAL A 66 1.77 -3.68 2.21
N TYR A 67 2.12 -2.49 1.70
CA TYR A 67 2.96 -1.52 2.39
C TYR A 67 2.10 -0.44 3.04
N ALA A 68 2.05 -0.41 4.36
CA ALA A 68 1.13 0.44 5.10
C ALA A 68 1.63 0.73 6.53
N PRO A 69 1.86 2.00 6.92
CA PRO A 69 1.80 3.20 6.08
C PRO A 69 2.85 3.17 4.97
N VAL A 70 2.44 3.62 3.78
CA VAL A 70 3.29 3.72 2.60
C VAL A 70 4.38 4.79 2.76
N GLY A 71 5.57 4.50 2.24
CA GLY A 71 6.70 5.43 2.20
C GLY A 71 7.74 5.22 3.30
N LEU A 72 8.97 5.65 3.01
CA LEU A 72 10.08 5.57 3.96
C LEU A 72 9.92 6.56 5.13
N ALA A 73 10.44 6.21 6.30
CA ALA A 73 10.43 7.08 7.48
C ALA A 73 11.47 8.21 7.36
N LEU A 74 11.19 9.21 6.51
CA LEU A 74 12.05 10.37 6.29
C LEU A 74 11.82 11.51 7.30
N GLY A 75 10.73 11.46 8.07
CA GLY A 75 10.40 12.43 9.12
C GLY A 75 9.75 13.74 8.65
N GLY A 76 9.63 13.95 7.33
CA GLY A 76 9.01 15.14 6.75
C GLY A 76 7.48 15.09 6.74
N PRO A 77 6.77 16.11 7.25
CA PRO A 77 5.31 16.13 7.30
C PRO A 77 4.64 16.74 6.05
N THR A 78 5.39 17.37 5.14
CA THR A 78 4.76 18.04 4.00
C THR A 78 4.33 17.06 2.91
N PRO A 79 3.30 17.39 2.09
CA PRO A 79 2.91 16.54 0.96
C PRO A 79 4.05 16.21 0.01
N GLU A 80 4.97 17.15 -0.23
CA GLU A 80 6.14 16.96 -1.08
C GLU A 80 7.12 15.95 -0.48
N GLU A 81 7.37 16.04 0.84
CA GLU A 81 8.23 15.09 1.56
C GLU A 81 7.61 13.69 1.61
N ILE A 82 6.29 13.60 1.79
CA ILE A 82 5.54 12.35 1.71
C ILE A 82 5.62 11.76 0.30
N ALA A 83 5.46 12.58 -0.75
CA ALA A 83 5.59 12.11 -2.13
C ALA A 83 6.99 11.54 -2.40
N VAL A 84 8.05 12.23 -1.93
CA VAL A 84 9.44 11.74 -2.02
C VAL A 84 9.61 10.44 -1.24
N SER A 85 9.04 10.31 -0.05
CA SER A 85 9.17 9.10 0.76
C SER A 85 8.49 7.89 0.11
N ILE A 86 7.33 8.07 -0.52
CA ILE A 86 6.61 7.04 -1.27
C ILE A 86 7.40 6.63 -2.51
N LEU A 87 7.87 7.59 -3.31
CA LEU A 87 8.66 7.29 -4.51
C LEU A 87 9.97 6.59 -4.16
N ALA A 88 10.63 7.00 -3.08
CA ALA A 88 11.84 6.34 -2.60
C ALA A 88 11.58 4.88 -2.21
N GLU A 89 10.46 4.58 -1.55
CA GLU A 89 10.05 3.21 -1.22
C GLU A 89 9.77 2.38 -2.48
N ILE A 90 9.03 2.93 -3.44
CA ILE A 90 8.73 2.28 -4.72
C ILE A 90 10.02 1.92 -5.47
N ILE A 91 10.96 2.86 -5.57
CA ILE A 91 12.26 2.64 -6.23
C ILE A 91 13.05 1.56 -5.49
N ALA A 92 13.07 1.59 -4.15
CA ALA A 92 13.76 0.58 -3.35
C ALA A 92 13.20 -0.82 -3.64
N VAL A 93 11.87 -1.00 -3.62
CA VAL A 93 11.22 -2.28 -3.93
C VAL A 93 11.47 -2.70 -5.38
N GLN A 94 11.40 -1.77 -6.34
CA GLN A 94 11.68 -2.04 -7.75
C GLN A 94 13.10 -2.59 -7.95
N ARG A 95 14.08 -2.10 -7.16
CA ARG A 95 15.49 -2.52 -7.20
C ARG A 95 15.81 -3.75 -6.34
N GLY A 96 14.82 -4.36 -5.69
CA GLY A 96 15.01 -5.53 -4.82
C GLY A 96 15.49 -5.20 -3.40
N GLY A 97 15.41 -3.92 -3.00
CA GLY A 97 15.62 -3.50 -1.61
C GLY A 97 14.48 -3.91 -0.68
N ARG A 98 14.73 -3.82 0.63
CA ARG A 98 13.71 -4.03 1.67
C ARG A 98 13.11 -2.70 2.11
N ALA A 99 11.79 -2.62 2.15
CA ALA A 99 11.07 -1.58 2.87
C ALA A 99 10.49 -2.17 4.17
N ALA A 100 10.45 -1.35 5.22
CA ALA A 100 10.24 -1.81 6.60
C ALA A 100 8.77 -1.95 6.99
N ASN A 101 7.86 -1.27 6.30
CA ASN A 101 6.44 -1.21 6.69
C ASN A 101 5.60 -2.12 5.81
N ARG A 102 5.39 -3.36 6.26
CA ARG A 102 4.42 -4.30 5.69
C ARG A 102 3.45 -4.75 6.79
N PHE A 103 2.25 -5.19 6.40
CA PHE A 103 1.31 -5.83 7.32
C PHE A 103 1.89 -7.10 7.99
#